data_AF-A0A5J4VPB2-F1
#
_entry.id   AF-A0A5J4VPB2-F1
#
_cell.length_a   1.000
_cell.length_b   1.000
_cell.length_c   1.000
_cell.angle_alpha   90.00
_cell.angle_beta   90.00
_cell.angle_gamma   90.00
#
_symmetry.space_group_name_H-M   'P 1'
#
loop_
_entity.id
_entity.type
_entity.pdbx_description
1 polymer ?
#
loop_
_entity_poly.entity_id
_entity_poly.type
_entity_poly.pdbx_seq_one_letter_code
_entity_poly.pdbx_strand_id
1 'polypeptide(L)'
;MKRDQHSINFIEQEVLFPFEPYECQLEFMSKVIEALGNEMNTLLESPTGTGKTLCLLCSILAWSEVTTSSGYKITSKQSYTPPFAL
;
A
#
# COMPACT_ATOMS: atom_id res chain seq x y z
N MET A 1 -8.66 18.24 -18.02
CA MET A 1 -8.35 18.10 -16.58
C MET A 1 -6.97 17.50 -16.44
N LYS A 2 -5.95 18.34 -16.23
CA LYS A 2 -4.62 17.85 -15.85
C LYS A 2 -4.77 17.32 -14.42
N ARG A 3 -4.54 16.03 -14.21
CA ARG A 3 -4.55 15.46 -12.86
C ARG A 3 -3.15 15.76 -12.31
N ASP A 4 -3.04 16.68 -11.37
CA ASP A 4 -1.78 16.93 -10.65
C ASP A 4 -1.53 15.74 -9.72
N GLN A 5 -1.01 14.66 -10.30
CA GLN A 5 -0.74 13.40 -9.62
C GLN A 5 0.72 13.41 -9.14
N HIS A 6 0.91 13.24 -7.85
CA HIS A 6 2.20 13.16 -7.20
C HIS A 6 2.64 11.70 -7.17
N SER A 7 3.75 11.40 -7.82
CA SER A 7 4.39 10.09 -7.77
C SER A 7 5.28 10.01 -6.54
N ILE A 8 4.99 9.04 -5.67
CA ILE A 8 5.72 8.79 -4.43
C ILE A 8 6.36 7.41 -4.55
N ASN A 9 7.67 7.35 -4.48
CA ASN A 9 8.40 6.09 -4.59
C ASN A 9 8.71 5.54 -3.20
N PHE A 10 8.11 4.40 -2.86
CA PHE A 10 8.38 3.66 -1.64
C PHE A 10 9.13 2.36 -1.98
N ILE A 11 10.40 2.27 -1.58
CA ILE A 11 11.25 1.09 -1.84
C ILE A 11 11.35 0.83 -3.36
N GLU A 12 10.54 -0.09 -3.89
CA GLU A 12 10.44 -0.45 -5.32
C GLU A 12 9.01 -0.29 -5.87
N GLN A 13 8.15 0.43 -5.15
CA GLN A 13 6.76 0.64 -5.48
C GLN A 13 6.47 2.13 -5.72
N GLU A 14 6.03 2.47 -6.93
CA GLU A 14 5.52 3.79 -7.25
C GLU A 14 4.05 3.90 -6.82
N VAL A 15 3.72 4.89 -6.00
CA VAL A 15 2.36 5.19 -5.55
C VAL A 15 1.95 6.55 -6.10
N LEU A 16 0.86 6.57 -6.88
CA LEU A 16 0.30 7.79 -7.43
C LEU A 16 -0.75 8.39 -6.49
N PHE A 17 -0.51 9.61 -6.02
CA PHE A 17 -1.39 10.32 -5.10
C PHE A 17 -1.94 11.61 -5.73
N PRO A 18 -3.25 11.90 -5.63
CA PRO A 18 -3.86 13.03 -6.33
C PRO A 18 -3.62 14.42 -5.69
N PHE A 19 -2.91 14.48 -4.56
CA PHE A 19 -2.61 15.71 -3.81
C PHE A 19 -1.16 15.66 -3.31
N GLU A 20 -0.66 16.77 -2.77
CA GLU A 20 0.62 16.75 -2.04
C GLU A 20 0.42 15.95 -0.74
N PRO A 21 1.15 14.84 -0.54
CA PRO A 21 0.97 13.99 0.62
C PRO A 21 1.56 14.65 1.87
N TYR A 22 0.84 14.60 2.99
CA TYR A 22 1.38 15.00 4.30
C TYR A 22 2.40 13.96 4.80
N GLU A 23 3.36 14.38 5.64
CA GLU A 23 4.36 13.46 6.22
C GLU A 23 3.72 12.24 6.90
N CYS A 24 2.63 12.43 7.65
CA CYS A 24 1.91 11.33 8.28
C CYS A 24 1.22 10.37 7.29
N GLN A 25 0.86 10.86 6.10
CA GLN A 25 0.33 10.01 5.03
C GLN A 25 1.45 9.22 4.37
N LEU A 26 2.64 9.82 4.20
CA LEU A 26 3.82 9.13 3.68
C LEU A 26 4.24 7.97 4.59
N GLU A 27 4.30 8.22 5.91
CA GLU A 27 4.58 7.16 6.89
C GLU A 27 3.53 6.05 6.85
N PHE A 28 2.25 6.41 6.76
CA PHE A 28 1.17 5.44 6.65
C PHE A 28 1.29 4.58 5.39
N MET A 29 1.47 5.20 4.22
CA MET A 29 1.63 4.49 2.94
C MET A 29 2.89 3.61 2.94
N SER A 30 4.02 4.11 3.46
CA SER A 30 5.25 3.33 3.60
C SER A 30 5.02 2.07 4.42
N LYS A 31 4.32 2.18 5.55
CA LYS A 31 3.98 1.03 6.40
C LYS A 31 3.00 0.05 5.75
N VAL A 32 2.05 0.54 4.95
CA VAL A 32 1.15 -0.32 4.16
C VAL A 32 1.92 -1.10 3.12
N ILE A 33 2.78 -0.44 2.33
CA ILE A 33 3.61 -1.10 1.31
C ILE A 33 4.57 -2.11 1.95
N GLU A 34 5.19 -1.76 3.08
CA GLU A 34 6.04 -2.68 3.85
C GLU A 34 5.27 -3.91 4.34
N ALA A 35 4.04 -3.73 4.85
CA ALA A 35 3.20 -4.82 5.30
C ALA A 35 2.74 -5.73 4.15
N LEU A 36 2.38 -5.13 3.01
CA LEU A 36 2.01 -5.86 1.79
C LEU A 36 3.19 -6.68 1.23
N GLY A 37 4.39 -6.09 1.18
CA GLY A 37 5.59 -6.77 0.71
C GLY A 37 6.09 -7.88 1.65
N ASN A 38 5.82 -7.76 2.94
CA ASN A 38 6.16 -8.79 3.92
C ASN A 38 5.02 -9.79 4.19
N GLU A 39 3.87 -9.67 3.53
CA GLU A 39 2.68 -10.51 3.74
C GLU A 39 2.22 -10.53 5.22
N MET A 40 2.35 -9.41 5.92
CA MET A 40 2.02 -9.28 7.35
C MET A 40 0.79 -8.40 7.59
N ASN A 41 0.06 -8.69 8.67
CA ASN A 41 -0.98 -7.80 9.17
C ASN A 41 -0.36 -6.63 9.91
N THR A 42 -0.80 -5.41 9.61
CA THR A 42 -0.33 -4.19 10.26
C THR A 42 -1.49 -3.42 10.88
N LEU A 43 -1.29 -2.91 12.09
CA LEU A 43 -2.22 -2.01 12.76
C LEU A 43 -1.68 -0.60 12.67
N LEU A 44 -2.25 0.21 11.77
CA LEU A 44 -1.81 1.57 11.52
C LEU A 44 -2.87 2.55 12.02
N GLU A 45 -2.50 3.31 13.04
CA GLU A 45 -3.30 4.44 13.50
C GLU A 45 -2.81 5.71 12.83
N SER A 46 -3.75 6.46 12.24
CA SER A 46 -3.47 7.80 11.71
C SER A 46 -4.43 8.80 12.34
N PRO A 47 -4.02 10.07 12.52
CA PRO A 47 -4.90 11.13 13.01
C PRO A 47 -6.15 11.29 12.12
N THR A 48 -7.31 11.51 12.73
CA THR A 48 -8.61 11.68 12.04
C THR A 48 -8.60 12.89 11.11
N GLY A 49 -9.15 12.74 9.90
CA GLY A 49 -9.26 13.83 8.91
C GLY A 49 -8.20 13.87 7.81
N THR A 50 -7.16 13.02 7.84
CA THR A 50 -6.05 13.04 6.86
C THR A 50 -6.23 12.08 5.67
N GLY A 51 -7.46 11.70 5.29
CA GLY A 51 -7.66 10.92 4.05
C GLY A 51 -7.08 9.50 4.05
N LYS A 52 -7.14 8.78 5.19
CA LYS A 52 -6.69 7.37 5.35
C LYS A 52 -7.15 6.44 4.24
N THR A 53 -8.44 6.49 3.91
CA THR A 53 -9.02 5.61 2.89
C THR A 53 -8.38 5.84 1.53
N LEU A 54 -8.10 7.10 1.18
CA LEU A 54 -7.47 7.44 -0.09
C LEU A 54 -6.02 6.93 -0.13
N CYS A 55 -5.25 7.16 0.94
CA CYS A 55 -3.87 6.66 1.06
C CYS A 55 -3.80 5.14 0.96
N LEU A 56 -4.71 4.45 1.66
CA LEU A 56 -4.81 2.99 1.64
C LEU A 56 -5.15 2.47 0.25
N LEU A 57 -6.17 3.04 -0.41
CA LEU A 57 -6.56 2.63 -1.76
C LEU A 57 -5.43 2.87 -2.78
N CYS A 58 -4.80 4.04 -2.77
CA CYS A 58 -3.67 4.33 -3.66
C CYS A 58 -2.51 3.36 -3.46
N SER A 59 -2.17 3.02 -2.20
CA SER A 59 -1.09 2.08 -1.89
C SER A 59 -1.40 0.66 -2.39
N ILE A 60 -2.64 0.19 -2.20
CA ILE A 60 -3.07 -1.14 -2.66
C ILE A 60 -3.13 -1.21 -4.18
N LEU A 61 -3.66 -0.18 -4.84
CA LEU A 61 -3.76 -0.13 -6.31
C LEU A 61 -2.36 -0.13 -6.95
N ALA A 62 -1.46 0.68 -6.42
CA ALA A 62 -0.05 0.70 -6.82
C ALA A 62 0.59 -0.69 -6.72
N TRP A 63 0.44 -1.34 -5.57
CA TRP A 63 0.92 -2.71 -5.35
C TRP A 63 0.33 -3.72 -6.34
N SER A 64 -0.97 -3.62 -6.62
CA SER A 64 -1.65 -4.51 -7.58
C SER A 64 -1.22 -4.27 -9.02
N GLU A 65 -0.93 -3.03 -9.42
CA GLU A 65 -0.52 -2.68 -10.78
C GLU A 65 0.87 -3.25 -11.12
N VAL A 66 1.80 -3.19 -10.15
CA VAL A 66 3.12 -3.83 -10.25
C VAL A 66 2.99 -5.34 -10.36
N THR A 67 2.07 -5.94 -9.59
CA THR A 67 1.78 -7.39 -9.66
C THR A 67 1.18 -7.80 -11.01
N THR A 68 0.49 -6.89 -11.70
CA THR A 68 -0.23 -7.18 -12.97
C THR A 68 0.63 -6.96 -14.21
N SER A 69 1.52 -5.96 -14.20
CA SER A 69 2.27 -5.52 -15.39
C SER A 69 3.52 -6.37 -15.68
N SER A 70 4.07 -7.05 -14.69
CA SER A 70 5.09 -8.08 -14.87
C SER A 70 4.42 -9.43 -14.72
N GLY A 71 4.34 -10.22 -15.79
CA GLY A 71 3.72 -11.54 -15.78
C GLY A 71 4.09 -12.35 -14.53
N TYR A 72 3.11 -12.49 -13.63
CA TYR A 72 3.03 -13.41 -12.51
C TYR A 72 4.34 -13.68 -11.74
N LYS A 73 4.51 -12.97 -10.61
CA LYS A 73 5.02 -13.57 -9.38
C LYS A 73 4.11 -13.18 -8.22
N ILE A 74 2.99 -13.88 -8.11
CA ILE A 74 2.37 -14.06 -6.80
C ILE A 74 3.43 -14.82 -6.00
N THR A 75 4.01 -14.18 -5.00
CA THR A 75 4.87 -14.83 -4.02
C THR A 75 4.09 -15.98 -3.43
N SER A 76 4.43 -17.17 -3.90
CA SER A 76 3.87 -18.42 -3.48
C SER A 76 4.47 -18.75 -2.11
N LYS A 77 3.90 -18.20 -1.04
CA LYS A 77 3.83 -18.83 0.29
C LYS A 77 2.54 -18.48 1.02
N GLN A 78 1.41 -18.81 0.39
CA GLN A 78 0.15 -18.96 1.10
C GLN A 78 0.19 -20.22 1.98
N SER A 79 0.52 -20.03 3.26
CA SER A 79 0.10 -20.92 4.35
C SER A 79 -0.52 -20.07 5.45
N TYR A 80 -1.70 -19.52 5.20
CA TYR A 80 -2.56 -18.97 6.23
C TYR A 80 -3.13 -20.15 7.03
N THR A 81 -2.48 -20.52 8.14
CA THR A 81 -3.09 -21.39 9.15
C THR A 81 -3.89 -20.49 10.09
N PRO A 82 -5.24 -20.57 10.11
CA PRO A 82 -6.02 -19.77 11.04
C PRO A 82 -5.63 -20.16 12.48
N PRO A 83 -5.55 -19.20 13.42
CA PRO A 83 -5.14 -19.44 14.82
C PRO A 83 -6.09 -20.37 15.62
N PHE A 84 -7.07 -20.99 14.96
CA PHE A 84 -8.06 -21.91 15.54
C PHE A 84 -8.22 -23.24 14.77
N ALA A 85 -7.30 -23.61 13.88
CA ALA A 85 -7.29 -24.96 13.30
C ALA A 85 -6.65 -25.97 14.28
N LEU A 86 -7.44 -26.43 15.25
CA LEU A 86 -7.22 -27.70 15.97
C LEU A 86 -8.26 -28.73 15.49
#